data_AF-A0A7S3AZB7-F1
#
_entry.id   AF-A0A7S3AZB7-F1
#
_cell.length_a   1.000
_cell.length_b   1.000
_cell.length_c   1.000
_cell.angle_alpha   90.00
_cell.angle_beta   90.00
_cell.angle_gamma   90.00
#
_symmetry.space_group_name_H-M   'P 1'
#
loop_
_entity.id
_entity.type
_entity.pdbx_description
1 polymer ?
#
loop_
_entity_poly.entity_id
_entity_poly.type
_entity_poly.pdbx_seq_one_letter_code
_entity_poly.pdbx_strand_id
1 'polypeptide(L)'
;ARKCGGRVLVMDESSGDGGLASEGGLTNYWECNISPATVFTPRELFEMLSLEGLRVQFHRVPITDEQAPQEKDFDTVLGAMRAGYKQSPGFACVFNCALGRGRTTSGLVIACVAWRSIVGDKYHGETWDVDAMKRLELDAGAKANLEWAEFDAVVKVCQHVRSGVDRKVFVDCVINQCSHMQNLRTDIYAMALQAQNAPSAKKREALLRRGEGYLERYIYLLLFNEYCCEVHDIRSSLYMAGHKAGSFKDWIEEQSQAGLQLYQLLDGLDLTNGGGSRWRLE
;
A
#
# COMPACT_ATOMS: atom_id res chain seq x y z
N ALA A 1 -13.76 -28.96 16.69
CA ALA A 1 -14.73 -29.80 15.96
C ALA A 1 -14.69 -31.28 16.37
N ARG A 2 -13.75 -32.12 15.88
CA ARG A 2 -13.76 -33.58 16.14
C ARG A 2 -13.78 -33.97 17.63
N LYS A 3 -12.96 -33.33 18.46
CA LYS A 3 -12.92 -33.55 19.92
C LYS A 3 -14.16 -32.99 20.67
N CYS A 4 -14.99 -32.17 20.02
CA CYS A 4 -16.13 -31.47 20.62
C CYS A 4 -17.48 -31.92 20.02
N GLY A 5 -17.53 -33.09 19.38
CA GLY A 5 -18.75 -33.63 18.77
C GLY A 5 -19.26 -32.81 17.58
N GLY A 6 -18.37 -32.28 16.74
CA GLY A 6 -18.76 -31.49 15.55
C GLY A 6 -19.13 -30.04 15.85
N ARG A 7 -18.74 -29.52 17.03
CA ARG A 7 -19.00 -28.13 17.42
C ARG A 7 -17.72 -27.29 17.44
N VAL A 8 -17.87 -26.00 17.15
CA VAL A 8 -16.83 -24.97 17.27
C VAL A 8 -17.45 -23.78 17.99
N LEU A 9 -16.77 -23.26 19.00
CA LEU A 9 -17.17 -22.02 19.65
C LEU A 9 -16.67 -20.87 18.79
N VAL A 10 -17.58 -20.03 18.32
CA VAL A 10 -17.28 -18.86 17.51
C VAL A 10 -17.59 -17.62 18.34
N MET A 11 -16.71 -16.63 18.23
CA MET A 11 -16.90 -15.30 18.79
C MET A 11 -17.23 -14.37 17.63
N ASP A 12 -18.29 -13.58 17.79
CA ASP A 12 -18.77 -12.63 16.81
C ASP A 12 -18.72 -11.22 17.38
N GLU A 13 -18.36 -10.28 16.52
CA GLU A 13 -18.18 -8.86 16.83
C GLU A 13 -19.34 -8.10 16.19
N SER A 14 -20.28 -7.61 16.99
CA SER A 14 -21.34 -6.75 16.47
C SER A 14 -20.81 -5.34 16.31
N SER A 15 -20.93 -4.73 15.13
CA SER A 15 -20.75 -3.27 14.97
C SER A 15 -21.84 -2.54 15.78
N GLY A 16 -21.45 -1.65 16.70
CA GLY A 16 -22.40 -0.77 17.38
C GLY A 16 -23.01 0.24 16.39
N ASP A 17 -24.12 0.86 16.79
CA ASP A 17 -24.88 1.84 15.97
C ASP A 17 -24.08 3.12 15.58
N GLY A 18 -22.82 3.24 16.03
CA GLY A 18 -21.94 4.39 15.76
C GLY A 18 -20.98 4.25 14.58
N GLY A 19 -21.09 3.19 13.76
CA GLY A 19 -20.22 2.95 12.61
C GLY A 19 -18.95 2.13 12.92
N LEU A 20 -18.01 2.09 11.96
CA LEU A 20 -16.83 1.20 11.88
C LEU A 20 -15.83 1.26 13.06
N ALA A 21 -16.02 2.17 14.02
CA ALA A 21 -15.15 2.35 15.20
C ALA A 21 -15.93 2.43 16.52
N SER A 22 -17.20 1.99 16.54
CA SER A 22 -17.98 1.87 17.78
C SER A 22 -17.50 0.69 18.61
N GLU A 23 -17.61 0.78 19.94
CA GLU A 23 -17.38 -0.34 20.85
C GLU A 23 -18.39 -1.45 20.55
N GLY A 24 -17.97 -2.42 19.75
CA GLY A 24 -18.79 -3.56 19.39
C GLY A 24 -18.94 -4.53 20.56
N GLY A 25 -20.14 -5.11 20.71
CA GLY A 25 -20.37 -6.22 21.62
C GLY A 25 -19.70 -7.50 21.12
N LEU A 26 -19.07 -8.25 22.03
CA LEU A 26 -18.62 -9.62 21.76
C LEU A 26 -19.72 -10.60 22.16
N THR A 27 -20.16 -11.42 21.20
CA THR A 27 -21.11 -12.51 21.47
C THR A 27 -20.46 -13.84 21.14
N ASN A 28 -20.77 -14.88 21.91
CA ASN A 28 -20.25 -16.23 21.69
C ASN A 28 -21.40 -17.18 21.38
N TYR A 29 -21.25 -18.01 20.36
CA TYR A 29 -22.21 -19.06 20.04
C TYR A 29 -21.52 -20.34 19.55
N TRP A 30 -22.23 -21.45 19.69
CA TRP A 30 -21.75 -22.75 19.22
C TRP A 30 -22.22 -22.99 17.79
N GLU A 31 -21.28 -22.94 16.85
CA GLU A 31 -21.52 -23.42 15.50
C GLU A 31 -21.53 -24.95 15.53
N CYS A 32 -22.64 -25.54 15.08
CA CYS A 32 -22.91 -26.97 15.15
C CYS A 32 -22.77 -27.63 13.77
N ASN A 33 -22.72 -28.96 13.75
CA ASN A 33 -22.66 -29.77 12.51
C ASN A 33 -21.40 -29.53 11.65
N ILE A 34 -20.29 -29.10 12.26
CA ILE A 34 -19.01 -28.92 11.58
C ILE A 34 -18.37 -30.28 11.28
N SER A 35 -18.20 -30.57 9.99
CA SER A 35 -17.47 -31.74 9.49
C SER A 35 -16.32 -31.31 8.57
N PRO A 36 -15.36 -32.19 8.24
CA PRO A 36 -14.33 -31.87 7.26
C PRO A 36 -14.87 -31.45 5.88
N ALA A 37 -16.11 -31.85 5.54
CA ALA A 37 -16.76 -31.46 4.29
C ALA A 37 -17.40 -30.06 4.32
N THR A 38 -17.44 -29.40 5.48
CA THR A 38 -18.05 -28.06 5.65
C THR A 38 -17.01 -26.99 6.00
N VAL A 39 -15.72 -27.33 5.95
CA VAL A 39 -14.63 -26.42 6.29
C VAL A 39 -13.75 -26.26 5.06
N PHE A 40 -13.69 -25.03 4.56
CA PHE A 40 -12.91 -24.69 3.38
C PHE A 40 -11.96 -23.54 3.69
N THR A 41 -10.76 -23.61 3.14
CA THR A 41 -9.90 -22.45 3.01
C THR A 41 -10.48 -21.51 1.95
N PRO A 42 -10.16 -20.20 2.00
CA PRO A 42 -10.55 -19.28 0.93
C PRO A 42 -10.10 -19.76 -0.46
N ARG A 43 -8.92 -20.38 -0.55
CA ARG A 43 -8.43 -20.95 -1.81
C ARG A 43 -9.38 -22.02 -2.36
N GLU A 44 -9.72 -23.01 -1.54
CA GLU A 44 -10.64 -24.08 -1.94
C GLU A 44 -12.01 -23.52 -2.35
N LEU A 45 -12.51 -22.52 -1.61
CA LEU A 45 -13.78 -21.85 -1.95
C LEU A 45 -13.72 -21.21 -3.35
N PHE A 46 -12.69 -20.43 -3.66
CA PHE A 46 -12.57 -19.79 -4.96
C PHE A 46 -12.29 -20.79 -6.11
N GLU A 47 -11.59 -21.89 -5.83
CA GLU A 47 -11.40 -22.98 -6.78
C GLU A 47 -12.74 -23.66 -7.10
N MET A 48 -13.59 -23.92 -6.10
CA MET A 48 -14.95 -24.43 -6.31
C MET A 48 -15.81 -23.46 -7.13
N LEU A 49 -15.81 -22.17 -6.81
CA LEU A 49 -16.52 -21.15 -7.58
C LEU A 49 -16.06 -21.12 -9.04
N SER A 50 -14.76 -21.31 -9.28
CA SER A 50 -14.22 -21.40 -10.65
C SER A 50 -14.72 -22.64 -11.40
N LEU A 51 -14.82 -23.79 -10.72
CA LEU A 51 -15.38 -25.02 -11.30
C LEU A 51 -16.88 -24.90 -11.60
N GLU A 52 -17.62 -24.09 -10.84
CA GLU A 52 -19.02 -23.74 -11.11
C GLU A 52 -19.20 -22.75 -12.28
N GLY A 53 -18.10 -22.31 -12.90
CA GLY A 53 -18.10 -21.48 -14.10
C GLY A 53 -17.91 -19.98 -13.85
N LEU A 54 -17.68 -19.55 -12.59
CA LEU A 54 -17.30 -18.17 -12.32
C LEU A 54 -15.86 -17.91 -12.78
N ARG A 55 -15.65 -16.81 -13.50
CA ARG A 55 -14.31 -16.40 -13.98
C ARG A 55 -13.56 -15.64 -12.88
N VAL A 56 -13.17 -16.37 -11.83
CA VAL A 56 -12.47 -15.81 -10.66
C VAL A 56 -11.11 -16.50 -10.46
N GLN A 57 -10.12 -15.74 -10.02
CA GLN A 57 -8.79 -16.26 -9.66
C GLN A 57 -8.41 -15.74 -8.28
N PHE A 58 -8.04 -16.65 -7.38
CA PHE A 58 -7.68 -16.30 -6.02
C PHE A 58 -6.17 -16.19 -5.84
N HIS A 59 -5.74 -15.02 -5.41
CA HIS A 59 -4.36 -14.72 -5.00
C HIS A 59 -4.33 -14.34 -3.52
N ARG A 60 -3.36 -14.88 -2.78
CA ARG A 60 -3.15 -14.56 -1.36
C ARG A 60 -1.83 -13.85 -1.18
N VAL A 61 -1.87 -12.61 -0.70
CA VAL A 61 -0.70 -11.79 -0.37
C VAL A 61 -0.68 -11.60 1.16
N PRO A 62 0.20 -12.32 1.89
CA PRO A 62 0.19 -12.31 3.35
C PRO A 62 0.90 -11.08 3.91
N ILE A 63 0.16 -9.98 4.07
CA ILE A 63 0.66 -8.73 4.66
C ILE A 63 0.25 -8.68 6.15
N THR A 64 1.24 -8.49 7.03
CA THR A 64 1.02 -8.28 8.47
C THR A 64 0.22 -7.00 8.70
N ASP A 65 -0.66 -7.00 9.71
CA ASP A 65 -1.48 -5.84 10.00
C ASP A 65 -0.61 -4.60 10.34
N GLU A 66 -1.03 -3.44 9.85
CA GLU A 66 -0.36 -2.14 10.00
C GLU A 66 1.10 -2.03 9.48
N GLN A 67 1.69 -3.09 8.93
CA GLN A 67 3.04 -3.03 8.33
C GLN A 67 3.02 -2.60 6.86
N ALA A 68 4.15 -2.11 6.35
CA ALA A 68 4.34 -1.92 4.92
C ALA A 68 4.36 -3.28 4.19
N PRO A 69 3.81 -3.39 2.96
CA PRO A 69 4.01 -4.57 2.13
C PRO A 69 5.51 -4.79 1.85
N GLN A 70 5.94 -6.04 1.79
CA GLN A 70 7.32 -6.38 1.42
C GLN A 70 7.49 -6.31 -0.11
N GLU A 71 8.73 -6.20 -0.60
CA GLU A 71 9.01 -6.06 -2.03
C GLU A 71 8.37 -7.18 -2.87
N LYS A 72 8.41 -8.42 -2.37
CA LYS A 72 7.78 -9.60 -3.00
C LYS A 72 6.26 -9.47 -3.16
N ASP A 73 5.60 -8.71 -2.29
CA ASP A 73 4.15 -8.54 -2.30
C ASP A 73 3.74 -7.68 -3.51
N PHE A 74 4.55 -6.66 -3.84
CA PHE A 74 4.40 -5.85 -5.04
C PHE A 74 4.56 -6.69 -6.31
N ASP A 75 5.61 -7.52 -6.38
CA ASP A 75 5.83 -8.43 -7.50
C ASP A 75 4.68 -9.43 -7.67
N THR A 76 4.12 -9.93 -6.56
CA THR A 76 2.97 -10.84 -6.57
C THR A 76 1.74 -10.17 -7.19
N VAL A 77 1.43 -8.94 -6.79
CA VAL A 77 0.30 -8.18 -7.34
C VAL A 77 0.54 -7.86 -8.82
N LEU A 78 1.72 -7.34 -9.18
CA LEU A 78 2.07 -7.02 -10.56
C LEU A 78 1.97 -8.26 -11.48
N GLY A 79 2.50 -9.40 -11.03
CA GLY A 79 2.44 -10.67 -11.75
C GLY A 79 1.00 -11.15 -11.97
N ALA A 80 0.17 -11.10 -10.93
CA ALA A 80 -1.25 -11.47 -11.03
C ALA A 80 -2.01 -10.56 -12.01
N MET A 81 -1.79 -9.24 -11.94
CA MET A 81 -2.43 -8.30 -12.86
C MET A 81 -2.01 -8.50 -14.31
N ARG A 82 -0.73 -8.78 -14.56
CA ARG A 82 -0.24 -9.10 -15.90
C ARG A 82 -0.84 -10.39 -16.45
N ALA A 83 -0.93 -11.42 -15.62
CA ALA A 83 -1.56 -12.68 -15.99
C ALA A 83 -3.05 -12.47 -16.31
N GLY A 84 -3.76 -11.72 -15.47
CA GLY A 84 -5.16 -11.34 -15.68
C GLY A 84 -5.36 -10.57 -16.97
N TYR A 85 -4.55 -9.54 -17.22
CA TYR A 85 -4.63 -8.72 -18.43
C TYR A 85 -4.41 -9.53 -19.72
N LYS A 86 -3.41 -10.43 -19.72
CA LYS A 86 -3.13 -11.34 -20.84
C LYS A 86 -4.30 -12.27 -21.15
N GLN A 87 -5.05 -12.68 -20.13
CA GLN A 87 -6.21 -13.58 -20.29
C GLN A 87 -7.47 -12.81 -20.71
N SER A 88 -7.72 -11.65 -20.11
CA SER A 88 -8.88 -10.82 -20.42
C SER A 88 -8.58 -9.35 -20.12
N PRO A 89 -8.49 -8.47 -21.14
CA PRO A 89 -8.22 -7.04 -20.93
C PRO A 89 -9.25 -6.30 -20.07
N GLY A 90 -10.47 -6.85 -19.93
CA GLY A 90 -11.55 -6.30 -19.10
C GLY A 90 -11.71 -6.99 -17.74
N PHE A 91 -10.65 -7.61 -17.21
CA PHE A 91 -10.69 -8.17 -15.86
C PHE A 91 -10.81 -7.08 -14.79
N ALA A 92 -11.30 -7.46 -13.61
CA ALA A 92 -11.37 -6.60 -12.44
C ALA A 92 -10.54 -7.18 -11.30
N CYS A 93 -9.91 -6.32 -10.52
CA CYS A 93 -9.22 -6.69 -9.28
C CYS A 93 -10.13 -6.41 -8.08
N VAL A 94 -10.24 -7.36 -7.16
CA VAL A 94 -10.95 -7.19 -5.89
C VAL A 94 -9.97 -7.41 -4.74
N PHE A 95 -9.79 -6.39 -3.90
CA PHE A 95 -8.92 -6.44 -2.73
C PHE A 95 -9.77 -6.51 -1.46
N ASN A 96 -9.49 -7.50 -0.62
CA ASN A 96 -10.18 -7.70 0.65
C ASN A 96 -9.17 -7.86 1.79
N CYS A 97 -9.48 -7.24 2.93
CA CYS A 97 -8.80 -7.45 4.21
C CYS A 97 -9.84 -7.40 5.33
N ALA A 98 -9.42 -7.57 6.59
CA ALA A 98 -10.34 -7.67 7.72
C ALA A 98 -11.34 -6.49 7.81
N LEU A 99 -10.85 -5.25 7.70
CA LEU A 99 -11.67 -4.04 7.88
C LEU A 99 -11.80 -3.17 6.61
N GLY A 100 -11.25 -3.62 5.48
CA GLY A 100 -11.25 -2.82 4.24
C GLY A 100 -10.44 -1.52 4.30
N ARG A 101 -9.56 -1.36 5.30
CA ARG A 101 -8.82 -0.12 5.57
C ARG A 101 -7.39 -0.17 4.99
N GLY A 102 -6.34 -0.26 5.81
CA GLY A 102 -4.96 -0.10 5.36
C GLY A 102 -4.48 -1.10 4.29
N ARG A 103 -4.73 -2.40 4.47
CA ARG A 103 -4.26 -3.45 3.53
C ARG A 103 -5.00 -3.39 2.19
N THR A 104 -6.32 -3.17 2.22
CA THR A 104 -7.13 -3.00 1.01
C THR A 104 -6.70 -1.77 0.23
N THR A 105 -6.57 -0.61 0.89
CA THR A 105 -6.12 0.62 0.23
C THR A 105 -4.71 0.44 -0.36
N SER A 106 -3.79 -0.21 0.36
CA SER A 106 -2.45 -0.48 -0.17
C SER A 106 -2.49 -1.33 -1.43
N GLY A 107 -3.26 -2.42 -1.43
CA GLY A 107 -3.43 -3.28 -2.61
C GLY A 107 -4.03 -2.54 -3.80
N LEU A 108 -5.03 -1.68 -3.57
CA LEU A 108 -5.63 -0.84 -4.61
C LEU A 108 -4.60 0.13 -5.22
N VAL A 109 -3.83 0.83 -4.39
CA VAL A 109 -2.82 1.78 -4.87
C VAL A 109 -1.74 1.06 -5.68
N ILE A 110 -1.23 -0.08 -5.18
CA ILE A 110 -0.27 -0.94 -5.92
C ILE A 110 -0.86 -1.35 -7.26
N ALA A 111 -2.13 -1.75 -7.29
CA ALA A 111 -2.79 -2.18 -8.52
C ALA A 111 -2.93 -1.04 -9.53
N CYS A 112 -3.34 0.15 -9.10
CA CYS A 112 -3.44 1.30 -9.98
C CYS A 112 -2.08 1.73 -10.56
N VAL A 113 -1.01 1.68 -9.75
CA VAL A 113 0.35 1.95 -10.21
C VAL A 113 0.80 0.91 -11.24
N ALA A 114 0.63 -0.38 -10.94
CA ALA A 114 0.95 -1.47 -11.86
C ALA A 114 0.14 -1.38 -13.16
N TRP A 115 -1.16 -1.04 -13.04
CA TRP A 115 -2.07 -0.91 -14.17
C TRP A 115 -1.56 0.10 -15.18
N ARG A 116 -1.19 1.31 -14.72
CA ARG A 116 -0.64 2.37 -15.59
C ARG A 116 0.52 1.87 -16.44
N SER A 117 1.41 1.05 -15.90
CA SER A 117 2.53 0.48 -16.66
C SER A 117 2.13 -0.65 -17.61
N ILE A 118 1.13 -1.46 -17.24
CA ILE A 118 0.63 -2.56 -18.08
C ILE A 118 -0.08 -2.04 -19.32
N VAL A 119 -0.97 -1.03 -19.17
CA VAL A 119 -1.82 -0.52 -20.26
C VAL A 119 -1.31 0.77 -20.90
N GLY A 120 -0.35 1.44 -20.26
CA GLY A 120 0.17 2.75 -20.67
C GLY A 120 -0.59 3.91 -20.04
N ASP A 121 0.09 5.06 -19.89
CA ASP A 121 -0.42 6.24 -19.19
C ASP A 121 -1.60 6.96 -19.86
N LYS A 122 -1.83 6.74 -21.15
CA LYS A 122 -2.96 7.32 -21.88
C LYS A 122 -4.27 6.58 -21.61
N TYR A 123 -4.20 5.34 -21.12
CA TYR A 123 -5.40 4.55 -20.86
C TYR A 123 -6.13 5.10 -19.64
N HIS A 124 -7.30 5.70 -19.87
CA HIS A 124 -8.05 6.46 -18.86
C HIS A 124 -7.21 7.55 -18.17
N GLY A 125 -6.30 8.17 -18.92
CA GLY A 125 -5.44 9.25 -18.44
C GLY A 125 -6.23 10.41 -17.81
N GLU A 126 -7.40 10.69 -18.37
CA GLU A 126 -8.35 11.71 -17.90
C GLU A 126 -8.94 11.43 -16.51
N THR A 127 -8.85 10.18 -16.03
CA THR A 127 -9.32 9.82 -14.68
C THR A 127 -8.32 10.25 -13.61
N TRP A 128 -7.06 10.49 -13.98
CA TRP A 128 -6.00 10.88 -13.06
C TRP A 128 -5.84 12.39 -13.06
N ASP A 129 -6.46 13.07 -12.10
CA ASP A 129 -6.27 14.50 -11.86
C ASP A 129 -4.91 14.77 -11.20
N VAL A 130 -3.85 14.65 -12.00
CA VAL A 130 -2.46 14.91 -11.59
C VAL A 130 -2.17 16.39 -11.46
N ASP A 131 -2.92 17.25 -12.14
CA ASP A 131 -2.74 18.70 -12.11
C ASP A 131 -3.24 19.31 -10.79
N ALA A 132 -4.22 18.68 -10.15
CA ALA A 132 -4.63 19.04 -8.79
C ALA A 132 -3.60 18.66 -7.69
N MET A 133 -2.54 17.91 -8.02
CA MET A 133 -1.55 17.47 -7.04
C MET A 133 -0.40 18.47 -6.92
N LYS A 134 0.01 18.78 -5.69
CA LYS A 134 1.20 19.61 -5.43
C LYS A 134 2.46 18.90 -5.93
N ARG A 135 3.22 19.60 -6.78
CA ARG A 135 4.57 19.20 -7.18
C ARG A 135 5.56 19.55 -6.08
N LEU A 136 6.42 18.59 -5.75
CA LEU A 136 7.51 18.80 -4.79
C LEU A 136 8.58 19.70 -5.41
N GLU A 137 8.95 20.74 -4.69
CA GLU A 137 10.09 21.61 -5.01
C GLU A 137 11.37 21.02 -4.41
N LEU A 138 12.40 20.82 -5.23
CA LEU A 138 13.65 20.17 -4.83
C LEU A 138 14.80 21.15 -4.53
N ASP A 139 14.55 22.46 -4.60
CA ASP A 139 15.54 23.50 -4.38
C ASP A 139 15.99 23.57 -2.92
N ALA A 140 17.26 23.90 -2.68
CA ALA A 140 17.88 23.90 -1.34
C ALA A 140 17.25 24.89 -0.33
N GLY A 141 16.38 25.79 -0.78
CA GLY A 141 15.65 26.75 0.07
C GLY A 141 14.14 26.48 0.18
N ALA A 142 13.62 25.43 -0.47
CA ALA A 142 12.21 25.11 -0.43
C ALA A 142 11.79 24.68 0.99
N LYS A 143 10.65 25.22 1.46
CA LYS A 143 10.09 24.83 2.76
C LYS A 143 9.22 23.59 2.57
N ALA A 144 9.64 22.48 3.16
CA ALA A 144 8.87 21.25 3.21
C ALA A 144 7.47 21.48 3.80
N ASN A 145 6.45 20.96 3.10
CA ASN A 145 5.07 20.91 3.57
C ASN A 145 4.68 19.47 3.93
N LEU A 146 4.64 19.20 5.23
CA LEU A 146 4.34 17.86 5.76
C LEU A 146 2.91 17.39 5.45
N GLU A 147 1.97 18.30 5.22
CA GLU A 147 0.60 17.96 4.79
C GLU A 147 0.59 17.30 3.42
N TRP A 148 1.58 17.63 2.59
CA TRP A 148 1.81 17.05 1.28
C TRP A 148 2.82 15.90 1.29
N ALA A 149 3.09 15.34 2.47
CA ALA A 149 4.04 14.25 2.70
C ALA A 149 5.48 14.57 2.25
N GLU A 150 5.90 15.83 2.33
CA GLU A 150 7.26 16.28 1.97
C GLU A 150 8.25 16.06 3.13
N PHE A 151 8.32 14.83 3.63
CA PHE A 151 9.30 14.41 4.64
C PHE A 151 10.70 14.31 4.03
N ASP A 152 11.76 14.46 4.84
CA ASP A 152 13.14 14.46 4.34
C ASP A 152 13.47 13.19 3.55
N ALA A 153 12.97 12.04 4.00
CA ALA A 153 13.15 10.77 3.30
C ALA A 153 12.47 10.75 1.92
N VAL A 154 11.27 11.33 1.81
CA VAL A 154 10.55 11.45 0.53
C VAL A 154 11.29 12.37 -0.43
N VAL A 155 11.80 13.51 0.08
CA VAL A 155 12.59 14.45 -0.72
C VAL A 155 13.85 13.77 -1.26
N LYS A 156 14.61 13.07 -0.41
CA LYS A 156 15.81 12.31 -0.80
C LYS A 156 15.50 11.27 -1.86
N VAL A 157 14.41 10.50 -1.71
CA VAL A 157 13.98 9.52 -2.71
C VAL A 157 13.63 10.20 -4.03
N CYS A 158 12.90 11.32 -3.99
CA CYS A 158 12.53 12.06 -5.20
C CYS A 158 13.73 12.71 -5.92
N GLN A 159 14.79 13.06 -5.19
CA GLN A 159 16.06 13.55 -5.75
C GLN A 159 16.89 12.42 -6.38
N HIS A 160 16.81 11.21 -5.81
CA HIS A 160 17.59 10.06 -6.26
C HIS A 160 17.04 9.43 -7.54
N VAL A 161 15.72 9.28 -7.64
CA VAL A 161 15.11 8.62 -8.81
C VAL A 161 14.87 9.61 -9.96
N ARG A 162 15.09 9.17 -11.21
CA ARG A 162 15.13 10.04 -12.41
C ARG A 162 13.90 10.93 -12.59
N SER A 163 12.71 10.43 -12.31
CA SER A 163 11.44 11.17 -12.46
C SER A 163 10.70 11.32 -11.14
N GLY A 164 11.42 11.48 -10.02
CA GLY A 164 10.88 11.38 -8.67
C GLY A 164 9.68 12.29 -8.39
N VAL A 165 9.72 13.56 -8.82
CA VAL A 165 8.61 14.49 -8.64
C VAL A 165 7.35 14.01 -9.37
N ASP A 166 7.47 13.54 -10.61
CA ASP A 166 6.34 13.01 -11.38
C ASP A 166 5.83 11.69 -10.78
N ARG A 167 6.73 10.85 -10.24
CA ARG A 167 6.32 9.63 -9.54
C ARG A 167 5.53 9.94 -8.29
N LYS A 168 5.94 10.95 -7.54
CA LYS A 168 5.22 11.45 -6.37
C LYS A 168 3.84 11.98 -6.74
N VAL A 169 3.75 12.86 -7.73
CA VAL A 169 2.47 13.41 -8.21
C VAL A 169 1.49 12.29 -8.56
N PHE A 170 1.93 11.28 -9.32
CA PHE A 170 1.06 10.19 -9.71
C PHE A 170 0.64 9.32 -8.50
N VAL A 171 1.58 8.96 -7.61
CA VAL A 171 1.24 8.19 -6.41
C VAL A 171 0.29 8.95 -5.49
N ASP A 172 0.46 10.26 -5.34
CA ASP A 172 -0.42 11.11 -4.53
C ASP A 172 -1.85 11.16 -5.08
N CYS A 173 -1.97 11.26 -6.41
CA CYS A 173 -3.24 11.20 -7.13
C CYS A 173 -3.93 9.84 -6.90
N VAL A 174 -3.19 8.74 -7.09
CA VAL A 174 -3.73 7.37 -6.88
C VAL A 174 -4.15 7.15 -5.43
N ILE A 175 -3.35 7.62 -4.45
CA ILE A 175 -3.71 7.52 -3.03
C ILE A 175 -5.03 8.24 -2.76
N ASN A 176 -5.22 9.45 -3.31
CA ASN A 176 -6.47 10.19 -3.15
C ASN A 176 -7.66 9.45 -3.77
N GLN A 177 -7.48 8.86 -4.96
CA GLN A 177 -8.53 8.07 -5.60
C GLN A 177 -8.90 6.83 -4.78
N CYS A 178 -7.94 6.24 -4.08
CA CYS A 178 -8.13 5.03 -3.27
C CYS A 178 -8.50 5.32 -1.80
N SER A 179 -8.79 6.57 -1.43
CA SER A 179 -8.87 6.98 -0.02
C SER A 179 -10.24 6.91 0.65
N HIS A 180 -11.16 6.07 0.16
CA HIS A 180 -12.52 5.97 0.71
C HIS A 180 -12.55 5.65 2.22
N MET A 181 -11.62 4.80 2.69
CA MET A 181 -11.53 4.37 4.08
C MET A 181 -10.32 4.96 4.83
N GLN A 182 -9.25 5.26 4.10
CA GLN A 182 -7.98 5.73 4.65
C GLN A 182 -7.19 6.45 3.58
N ASN A 183 -6.62 7.61 3.89
CA ASN A 183 -5.64 8.27 3.03
C ASN A 183 -4.26 8.19 3.69
N LEU A 184 -3.33 7.48 3.05
CA LEU A 184 -2.01 7.23 3.62
C LEU A 184 -1.24 8.53 3.92
N ARG A 185 -1.34 9.55 3.04
CA ARG A 185 -0.59 10.81 3.19
C ARG A 185 -1.09 11.62 4.38
N THR A 186 -2.41 11.80 4.49
CA THR A 186 -2.99 12.55 5.60
C THR A 186 -2.79 11.80 6.92
N ASP A 187 -2.76 10.47 6.90
CA ASP A 187 -2.51 9.67 8.09
C ASP A 187 -1.08 9.78 8.59
N ILE A 188 -0.07 9.83 7.72
CA ILE A 188 1.32 10.10 8.12
C ILE A 188 1.39 11.45 8.82
N TYR A 189 0.80 12.49 8.22
CA TYR A 189 0.75 13.83 8.80
C TYR A 189 0.01 13.85 10.15
N ALA A 190 -1.14 13.17 10.23
CA ALA A 190 -1.92 13.07 11.46
C ALA A 190 -1.13 12.39 12.59
N MET A 191 -0.36 11.33 12.29
CA MET A 191 0.52 10.69 13.28
C MET A 191 1.61 11.65 13.78
N ALA A 192 2.22 12.42 12.88
CA ALA A 192 3.22 13.42 13.25
C ALA A 192 2.63 14.53 14.14
N LEU A 193 1.47 15.08 13.78
CA LEU A 193 0.76 16.12 14.56
C LEU A 193 0.30 15.59 15.93
N GLN A 194 -0.23 14.37 16.00
CA GLN A 194 -0.62 13.75 17.27
C GLN A 194 0.59 13.46 18.15
N ALA A 195 1.73 13.07 17.57
CA ALA A 195 2.95 12.82 18.31
C ALA A 195 3.51 14.10 18.95
N GLN A 196 3.38 15.26 18.28
CA GLN A 196 3.78 16.56 18.83
C GLN A 196 2.96 16.94 20.08
N ASN A 197 1.68 16.62 20.07
CA ASN A 197 0.74 16.94 21.16
C ASN A 197 0.51 15.77 22.13
N ALA A 198 1.35 14.73 22.08
CA ALA A 198 1.12 13.51 22.83
C ALA A 198 1.28 13.75 24.35
N PRO A 199 0.36 13.23 25.18
CA PRO A 199 0.35 13.47 26.63
C PRO A 199 1.46 12.73 27.39
N SER A 200 2.17 11.80 26.73
CA SER A 200 3.26 11.04 27.33
C SER A 200 4.29 10.62 26.29
N ALA A 201 5.54 10.42 26.72
CA ALA A 201 6.61 9.91 25.88
C ALA A 201 6.26 8.54 25.25
N LYS A 202 5.62 7.65 26.01
CA LYS A 202 5.17 6.33 25.52
C LYS A 202 4.14 6.46 24.39
N LYS A 203 3.16 7.36 24.53
CA LYS A 203 2.16 7.60 23.48
C LYS A 203 2.79 8.26 22.26
N ARG A 204 3.70 9.22 22.47
CA ARG A 204 4.48 9.87 21.40
C ARG A 204 5.24 8.84 20.58
N GLU A 205 6.00 7.97 21.24
CA GLU A 205 6.78 6.91 20.59
C GLU A 205 5.91 5.95 19.79
N ALA A 206 4.77 5.51 20.35
CA ALA A 206 3.84 4.64 19.63
C ALA A 206 3.24 5.30 18.38
N LEU A 207 2.95 6.60 18.43
CA LEU A 207 2.46 7.36 17.28
C LEU A 207 3.53 7.54 16.21
N LEU A 208 4.77 7.86 16.62
CA LEU A 208 5.90 8.00 15.70
C LEU A 208 6.18 6.68 14.97
N ARG A 209 6.33 5.57 15.71
CA ARG A 209 6.54 4.24 15.12
C ARG A 209 5.44 3.87 14.11
N ARG A 210 4.19 4.22 14.40
CA ARG A 210 3.07 3.97 13.48
C ARG A 210 3.16 4.82 12.22
N GLY A 211 3.44 6.11 12.36
CA GLY A 211 3.60 7.01 11.22
C GLY A 211 4.86 6.69 10.38
N GLU A 212 5.94 6.20 11.00
CA GLU A 212 7.15 5.73 10.32
C GLU A 212 6.82 4.54 9.42
N GLY A 213 6.06 3.55 9.91
CA GLY A 213 5.57 2.45 9.07
C GLY A 213 4.65 2.90 7.92
N TYR A 214 3.86 3.96 8.12
CA TYR A 214 3.08 4.57 7.03
C TYR A 214 3.97 5.31 6.02
N LEU A 215 5.00 6.00 6.48
CA LEU A 215 5.98 6.68 5.64
C LEU A 215 6.81 5.68 4.82
N GLU A 216 7.24 4.59 5.44
CA GLU A 216 7.91 3.46 4.77
C GLU A 216 7.05 2.92 3.63
N ARG A 217 5.77 2.64 3.91
CA ARG A 217 4.80 2.20 2.90
C ARG A 217 4.68 3.20 1.76
N TYR A 218 4.61 4.50 2.06
CA TYR A 218 4.54 5.55 1.05
C TYR A 218 5.80 5.59 0.17
N ILE A 219 7.00 5.46 0.77
CA ILE A 219 8.26 5.40 0.03
C ILE A 219 8.31 4.18 -0.89
N TYR A 220 7.89 3.00 -0.42
CA TYR A 220 7.80 1.82 -1.30
C TYR A 220 6.84 2.04 -2.48
N LEU A 221 5.71 2.74 -2.30
CA LEU A 221 4.81 3.07 -3.40
C LEU A 221 5.49 3.99 -4.44
N LEU A 222 6.29 4.97 -3.99
CA LEU A 222 7.06 5.85 -4.89
C LEU A 222 8.11 5.07 -5.68
N LEU A 223 8.90 4.25 -4.99
CA LEU A 223 9.91 3.38 -5.59
C LEU A 223 9.28 2.38 -6.56
N PHE A 224 8.15 1.78 -6.19
CA PHE A 224 7.42 0.84 -7.03
C PHE A 224 6.87 1.50 -8.29
N ASN A 225 6.41 2.76 -8.20
CA ASN A 225 6.00 3.51 -9.37
C ASN A 225 7.17 3.78 -10.33
N GLU A 226 8.35 4.16 -9.81
CA GLU A 226 9.54 4.29 -10.66
C GLU A 226 9.90 2.96 -11.31
N TYR A 227 10.00 1.88 -10.54
CA TYR A 227 10.27 0.52 -11.05
C TYR A 227 9.28 0.12 -12.15
N CYS A 228 7.98 0.31 -11.91
CA CYS A 228 6.95 0.01 -12.90
C CYS A 228 7.11 0.86 -14.16
N CYS A 229 7.49 2.14 -14.04
CA CYS A 229 7.66 3.01 -15.19
C CYS A 229 8.96 2.75 -15.97
N GLU A 230 10.03 2.38 -15.28
CA GLU A 230 11.35 2.17 -15.87
C GLU A 230 11.45 0.79 -16.54
N VAL A 231 10.95 -0.25 -15.86
CA VAL A 231 11.16 -1.65 -16.25
C VAL A 231 9.95 -2.23 -16.99
N HIS A 232 8.75 -1.76 -16.66
CA HIS A 232 7.51 -2.46 -17.02
C HIS A 232 6.54 -1.66 -17.90
N ASP A 233 6.73 -0.35 -18.02
CA ASP A 233 5.96 0.48 -18.95
C ASP A 233 6.35 0.10 -20.37
N ILE A 234 5.34 -0.21 -21.18
CA ILE A 234 5.49 -0.61 -22.58
C ILE A 234 6.25 0.42 -23.44
N ARG A 235 6.37 1.68 -22.99
CA ARG A 235 7.09 2.76 -23.67
C ARG A 235 8.47 3.03 -23.09
N SER A 236 8.83 2.38 -22.00
CA SER A 236 10.16 2.53 -21.41
C SER A 236 11.24 1.98 -22.35
N SER A 237 12.43 2.56 -22.29
CA SER A 237 13.56 2.11 -23.11
C SER A 237 13.98 0.67 -22.78
N LEU A 238 13.89 0.26 -21.51
CA LEU A 238 14.25 -1.09 -21.09
C LEU A 238 13.26 -2.12 -21.62
N TYR A 239 11.96 -1.84 -21.53
CA TYR A 239 10.93 -2.71 -22.09
C TYR A 239 11.07 -2.85 -23.60
N MET A 240 11.26 -1.74 -24.32
CA MET A 240 11.44 -1.74 -25.78
C MET A 240 12.72 -2.44 -26.23
N ALA A 241 13.78 -2.43 -25.41
CA ALA A 241 15.00 -3.18 -25.66
C ALA A 241 14.88 -4.69 -25.35
N GLY A 242 13.72 -5.16 -24.88
CA GLY A 242 13.51 -6.56 -24.52
C GLY A 242 14.27 -6.98 -23.25
N HIS A 243 14.61 -6.02 -22.38
CA HIS A 243 15.33 -6.31 -21.14
C HIS A 243 14.50 -7.28 -20.27
N LYS A 244 15.16 -8.32 -19.76
CA LYS A 244 14.52 -9.24 -18.82
C LYS A 244 14.38 -8.57 -17.46
N ALA A 245 13.17 -8.20 -17.10
CA ALA A 245 12.90 -7.58 -15.81
C ALA A 245 13.31 -8.48 -14.63
N GLY A 246 14.12 -7.94 -13.71
CA GLY A 246 14.35 -8.51 -12.38
C GLY A 246 13.17 -8.27 -11.44
N SER A 247 13.25 -8.76 -10.21
CA SER A 247 12.24 -8.49 -9.17
C SER A 247 12.29 -7.04 -8.70
N PHE A 248 11.22 -6.56 -8.05
CA PHE A 248 11.24 -5.23 -7.44
C PHE A 248 12.35 -5.10 -6.38
N LYS A 249 12.62 -6.19 -5.67
CA LYS A 249 13.74 -6.27 -4.73
C LYS A 249 15.09 -6.06 -5.42
N ASP A 250 15.37 -6.80 -6.50
CA ASP A 250 16.63 -6.67 -7.24
C ASP A 250 16.83 -5.23 -7.72
N TRP A 251 15.74 -4.60 -8.20
CA TRP A 251 15.76 -3.20 -8.62
C TRP A 251 16.06 -2.24 -7.46
N ILE A 252 15.45 -2.42 -6.28
CA ILE A 252 15.79 -1.59 -5.09
C ILE A 252 17.26 -1.77 -4.70
N GLU A 253 17.79 -3.00 -4.74
CA GLU A 253 19.20 -3.27 -4.44
C GLU A 253 20.12 -2.55 -5.43
N GLU A 254 19.80 -2.54 -6.73
CA GLU A 254 20.52 -1.77 -7.76
C GLU A 254 20.47 -0.27 -7.49
N GLN A 255 19.28 0.29 -7.20
CA GLN A 255 19.13 1.70 -6.86
C GLN A 255 19.91 2.07 -5.59
N SER A 256 19.98 1.15 -4.62
CA SER A 256 20.72 1.33 -3.37
C SER A 256 22.23 1.41 -3.60
N GLN A 257 22.75 0.69 -4.59
CA GLN A 257 24.14 0.74 -5.00
C GLN A 257 24.47 1.99 -5.84
N ALA A 258 23.47 2.55 -6.53
CA ALA A 258 23.64 3.68 -7.44
C ALA A 258 23.77 5.07 -6.76
N GLY A 259 23.61 5.17 -5.44
CA GLY A 259 24.00 6.38 -4.71
C GLY A 259 23.28 6.65 -3.39
N LEU A 260 22.00 6.30 -3.28
CA LEU A 260 21.22 6.46 -2.06
C LEU A 260 21.11 5.11 -1.36
N GLN A 261 21.67 4.97 -0.16
CA GLN A 261 21.54 3.75 0.65
C GLN A 261 20.07 3.58 1.12
N LEU A 262 19.21 3.04 0.25
CA LEU A 262 17.76 3.02 0.43
C LEU A 262 17.36 2.28 1.71
N TYR A 263 17.95 1.11 1.98
CA TYR A 263 17.66 0.38 3.21
C TYR A 263 18.06 1.14 4.47
N GLN A 264 19.21 1.84 4.46
CA GLN A 264 19.61 2.69 5.59
C GLN A 264 18.68 3.90 5.77
N LEU A 265 18.15 4.44 4.66
CA LEU A 265 17.15 5.51 4.72
C LEU A 265 15.84 5.01 5.34
N LEU A 266 15.40 3.80 4.97
CA LEU A 266 14.18 3.18 5.50
C LEU A 266 14.32 2.79 6.98
N ASP A 267 15.49 2.31 7.40
CA ASP A 267 15.79 2.02 8.80
C ASP A 267 15.88 3.29 9.67
N GLY A 268 16.16 4.44 9.04
CA GLY A 268 16.35 5.74 9.67
C GLY A 268 15.22 6.74 9.43
N LEU A 269 14.00 6.27 9.14
CA LEU A 269 12.86 7.16 8.93
C LEU A 269 12.56 7.99 10.18
N ASP A 270 12.31 9.27 9.96
CA ASP A 270 12.02 10.22 11.02
C ASP A 270 10.90 11.16 10.58
N LEU A 271 9.79 11.12 11.31
CA LEU A 271 8.66 12.05 11.09
C LEU A 271 8.93 13.44 11.66
N THR A 272 10.04 13.62 12.38
CA THR A 272 10.42 14.86 13.05
C THR A 272 11.52 15.63 12.31
N ASN A 273 12.04 15.10 11.18
CA ASN A 273 13.09 15.68 10.35
C ASN A 273 14.29 16.23 11.17
N GLY A 274 14.86 15.43 12.08
CA GLY A 274 16.15 15.70 12.75
C GLY A 274 16.13 16.56 14.03
N GLY A 275 14.96 17.01 14.50
CA GLY A 275 14.76 17.52 15.87
C GLY A 275 15.20 18.96 16.18
N GLY A 276 14.45 19.60 17.09
CA GLY A 276 14.87 20.80 17.83
C GLY A 276 14.25 22.12 17.36
N SER A 277 13.16 22.54 18.01
CA SER A 277 12.63 23.92 18.06
C SER A 277 12.16 24.61 16.76
N ARG A 278 12.42 24.07 15.56
CA ARG A 278 12.15 24.83 14.32
C ARG A 278 10.74 24.67 13.72
N TRP A 279 9.93 23.72 14.17
CA TRP A 279 8.63 23.48 13.55
C TRP A 279 7.56 23.19 14.60
N ARG A 280 6.92 24.26 15.10
CA ARG A 280 5.51 24.13 15.46
C ARG A 280 4.75 24.08 14.14
N LEU A 281 3.82 23.15 14.02
CA LEU A 281 2.73 23.29 13.06
C LEU A 281 2.04 24.61 13.45
N GLU A 282 2.24 25.66 12.64
CA GLU A 282 1.59 26.96 12.84
C GLU A 282 0.10 26.85 12.51
#